data_AF-L0A886-F1
#
_entry.id   AF-L0A886-F1
#
_cell.length_a   1.000
_cell.length_b   1.000
_cell.length_c   1.000
_cell.angle_alpha   90.00
_cell.angle_beta   90.00
_cell.angle_gamma   90.00
#
_symmetry.space_group_name_H-M   'P 1'
#
loop_
_entity.id
_entity.type
_entity.pdbx_description
1 polymer ?
#
loop_
_entity_poly.entity_id
_entity_poly.type
_entity_poly.pdbx_seq_one_letter_code
_entity_poly.pdbx_strand_id
1 'polypeptide(L)'
;MKSHLSHNSSWWMLSAMITLSLAGCAKTGSAPSSSTLPVLTVISQGPTLGQAQALQAAFGLPVTPYDETDGAIRFLDTTRFHVLPTTPLPDTTPNEEGTPTTNAAFDFAAINAMPVYPDGQAASRTQAAFSAAGLATTGGKAEVEHATFEAVQDDGTVDVSKAIDTQVGYDFSFNGLPLAGPGAKVKVVFDPAGAVSQVQYAMRGVQSGEQVPVITAQQADARAQQRIGKDVLSAQGSAVSPTVRRDLVYYAPPLALKSVTKYFPHYRYVYTSVVNGQTVNSKVVYVPAVQAAPTPTVSMNVVDHHDIEASVHVAGGTAPYTYRWVSSNMGVVGEGPTVRYFVGSEEDAGTLVDETLSVVVTDANGLSVEAGKTTSITAGYPFLEPKAIRPLEDSSVEVGVWSVGMTYSRVGQDNLPLSVANGNNFAARFQRDAINVAYNKSEASAYEQHLKSGPSELVDRVDLGFFTGHGMPTGVLFSSSRDDSFLDISAGDTVQWGNTDLEWMVFAACEVLQRTAGGRGVANRWGPSFKGLHMMLGYHNISEDTSNEGEKFADYMLRQKILWVFGNDAMKVREAWVQAATDTQSRKVQWAYMGFYGNNNRTNMNDYFHGRGSVSSDINAAERKGTWYVRGPS
;
A
#
# COMPACT_ATOMS: atom_id res chain seq x y z
N MET A 1 -56.89 7.12 -69.05
CA MET A 1 -57.32 7.80 -70.28
C MET A 1 -56.49 9.06 -70.46
N LYS A 2 -55.94 9.17 -71.66
CA LYS A 2 -55.37 10.31 -72.38
C LYS A 2 -55.64 11.74 -71.85
N SER A 3 -54.58 12.53 -72.00
CA SER A 3 -54.49 13.79 -72.77
C SER A 3 -54.57 15.15 -72.07
N HIS A 4 -53.41 15.82 -72.13
CA HIS A 4 -53.14 17.10 -72.83
C HIS A 4 -53.66 18.42 -72.24
N LEU A 5 -52.74 19.33 -71.90
CA LEU A 5 -52.35 20.58 -72.64
C LEU A 5 -53.38 21.71 -72.42
N SER A 6 -53.07 22.99 -72.26
CA SER A 6 -51.86 23.80 -72.27
C SER A 6 -52.29 25.23 -71.89
N HIS A 7 -51.45 26.05 -71.25
CA HIS A 7 -50.95 27.30 -71.85
C HIS A 7 -50.15 28.21 -70.91
N ASN A 8 -48.97 28.56 -71.42
CA ASN A 8 -48.32 29.88 -71.47
C ASN A 8 -47.57 30.45 -70.23
N SER A 9 -46.25 30.21 -70.25
CA SER A 9 -45.16 31.21 -70.27
C SER A 9 -45.57 32.67 -70.03
N SER A 10 -44.93 33.46 -69.17
CA SER A 10 -43.50 33.52 -68.86
C SER A 10 -43.31 34.49 -67.68
N TRP A 11 -42.24 34.32 -66.90
CA TRP A 11 -41.32 35.36 -66.40
C TRP A 11 -40.15 34.62 -65.73
N TRP A 12 -38.94 34.87 -66.22
CA TRP A 12 -37.71 34.29 -65.70
C TRP A 12 -37.31 35.05 -64.43
N MET A 13 -37.22 34.37 -63.28
CA MET A 13 -36.39 34.81 -62.16
C MET A 13 -35.63 33.61 -61.61
N LEU A 14 -34.30 33.67 -61.74
CA LEU A 14 -33.34 32.77 -61.08
C LEU A 14 -33.59 32.79 -59.56
N SER A 15 -33.83 31.63 -58.95
CA SER A 15 -33.66 31.45 -57.51
C SER A 15 -32.18 31.16 -57.22
N ALA A 16 -31.53 32.09 -56.52
CA ALA A 16 -30.20 31.91 -55.97
C ALA A 16 -30.28 31.06 -54.68
N MET A 17 -29.49 29.98 -54.63
CA MET A 17 -29.10 29.36 -53.35
C MET A 17 -28.11 30.30 -52.67
N ILE A 18 -28.48 30.84 -51.50
CA ILE A 18 -27.56 31.49 -50.56
C ILE A 18 -27.86 30.96 -49.16
N THR A 19 -26.89 30.23 -48.62
CA THR A 19 -26.65 30.05 -47.20
C THR A 19 -26.11 31.37 -46.62
N LEU A 20 -26.77 31.94 -45.59
CA LEU A 20 -26.08 32.75 -44.57
C LEU A 20 -26.94 33.00 -43.32
N SER A 21 -26.41 32.54 -42.19
CA SER A 21 -26.46 33.09 -40.82
C SER A 21 -27.74 33.80 -40.33
N LEU A 22 -28.41 33.18 -39.35
CA LEU A 22 -29.21 33.89 -38.35
C LEU A 22 -28.63 33.63 -36.95
N ALA A 23 -28.22 34.73 -36.32
CA ALA A 23 -27.78 34.82 -34.96
C ALA A 23 -28.93 34.44 -34.00
N GLY A 24 -28.67 33.45 -33.14
CA GLY A 24 -29.46 33.17 -31.94
C GLY A 24 -28.56 33.34 -30.72
N CYS A 25 -28.94 34.24 -29.81
CA CYS A 25 -28.20 34.59 -28.61
C CYS A 25 -27.68 33.35 -27.85
N ALA A 26 -26.37 33.12 -27.91
CA ALA A 26 -25.70 32.31 -26.91
C ALA A 26 -25.83 33.04 -25.57
N LYS A 27 -26.70 32.54 -24.68
CA LYS A 27 -26.51 32.76 -23.26
C LYS A 27 -25.16 32.12 -22.93
N THR A 28 -24.13 32.96 -22.83
CA THR A 28 -22.89 32.64 -22.13
C THR A 28 -23.28 32.31 -20.70
N GLY A 29 -23.56 31.04 -20.44
CA GLY A 29 -23.55 30.50 -19.09
C GLY A 29 -22.14 30.71 -18.57
N SER A 30 -21.99 31.64 -17.64
CA SER A 30 -20.78 31.80 -16.84
C SER A 30 -20.30 30.42 -16.39
N ALA A 31 -19.01 30.14 -16.59
CA ALA A 31 -18.34 29.00 -15.96
C ALA A 31 -18.72 28.99 -14.46
N PRO A 32 -19.02 27.83 -13.85
CA PRO A 32 -19.43 27.80 -12.46
C PRO A 32 -18.36 28.48 -11.59
N SER A 33 -18.79 29.45 -10.79
CA SER A 33 -17.98 30.10 -9.77
C SER A 33 -17.32 29.05 -8.89
N SER A 34 -16.00 29.12 -8.72
CA SER A 34 -15.24 28.22 -7.84
C SER A 34 -15.92 28.10 -6.48
N SER A 35 -16.25 26.87 -6.07
CA SER A 35 -16.70 26.61 -4.71
C SER A 35 -15.55 26.89 -3.73
N THR A 36 -15.88 27.34 -2.53
CA THR A 36 -14.93 27.45 -1.43
C THR A 36 -15.23 26.40 -0.38
N LEU A 37 -14.19 25.89 0.29
CA LEU A 37 -14.33 25.03 1.46
C LEU A 37 -13.42 25.53 2.59
N PRO A 38 -13.83 25.38 3.86
CA PRO A 38 -12.97 25.75 4.96
C PRO A 38 -11.77 24.79 5.01
N VAL A 39 -10.59 25.28 5.31
CA VAL A 39 -9.47 24.44 5.79
C VAL A 39 -9.73 24.04 7.25
N LEU A 40 -9.07 22.99 7.75
CA LEU A 40 -9.02 22.76 9.19
C LEU A 40 -7.70 23.29 9.73
N THR A 41 -7.76 24.29 10.62
CA THR A 41 -6.57 24.86 11.27
C THR A 41 -6.12 23.98 12.41
N VAL A 42 -4.84 23.63 12.45
CA VAL A 42 -4.21 22.87 13.52
C VAL A 42 -4.07 23.75 14.77
N ILE A 43 -4.61 23.27 15.88
CA ILE A 43 -4.54 23.91 17.21
C ILE A 43 -3.68 23.11 18.19
N SER A 44 -3.36 21.85 17.89
CA SER A 44 -2.36 21.06 18.60
C SER A 44 -1.65 20.09 17.66
N GLN A 45 -0.33 19.90 17.82
CA GLN A 45 0.49 19.10 16.89
C GLN A 45 0.40 17.58 17.07
N GLY A 46 -0.37 17.11 18.05
CA GLY A 46 -0.46 15.69 18.40
C GLY A 46 -0.76 15.51 19.88
N PRO A 47 -0.84 14.26 20.37
CA PRO A 47 -0.90 13.99 21.79
C PRO A 47 0.44 14.36 22.47
N THR A 48 0.35 14.68 23.75
CA THR A 48 1.50 14.97 24.62
C THR A 48 1.89 13.73 25.43
N LEU A 49 3.13 13.71 25.95
CA LEU A 49 3.58 12.67 26.87
C LEU A 49 2.66 12.53 28.10
N GLY A 50 2.17 13.65 28.65
CA GLY A 50 1.24 13.63 29.78
C GLY A 50 -0.10 12.97 29.45
N GLN A 51 -0.63 13.19 28.24
CA GLN A 51 -1.84 12.49 27.77
C GLN A 51 -1.57 11.00 27.56
N ALA A 52 -0.38 10.62 27.07
CA ALA A 52 0.02 9.22 26.95
C ALA A 52 0.13 8.53 28.32
N GLN A 53 0.68 9.19 29.34
CA GLN A 53 0.74 8.69 30.72
C GLN A 53 -0.65 8.55 31.34
N ALA A 54 -1.55 9.51 31.11
CA ALA A 54 -2.93 9.41 31.56
C ALA A 54 -3.66 8.24 30.87
N LEU A 55 -3.40 8.01 29.58
CA LEU A 55 -3.96 6.87 28.85
C LEU A 55 -3.41 5.53 29.35
N GLN A 56 -2.10 5.46 29.63
CA GLN A 56 -1.47 4.32 30.28
C GLN A 56 -2.20 3.98 31.59
N ALA A 57 -2.41 4.97 32.46
CA ALA A 57 -3.10 4.77 33.73
C ALA A 57 -4.57 4.33 33.54
N ALA A 58 -5.29 4.93 32.58
CA ALA A 58 -6.69 4.61 32.31
C ALA A 58 -6.89 3.18 31.78
N PHE A 59 -5.96 2.67 30.98
CA PHE A 59 -6.04 1.31 30.46
C PHE A 59 -5.30 0.27 31.32
N GLY A 60 -4.39 0.71 32.20
CA GLY A 60 -3.50 -0.17 32.96
C GLY A 60 -2.37 -0.75 32.10
N LEU A 61 -1.82 0.03 31.17
CA LEU A 61 -0.74 -0.43 30.29
C LEU A 61 0.59 -0.56 31.05
N PRO A 62 1.43 -1.56 30.70
CA PRO A 62 2.69 -1.81 31.41
C PRO A 62 3.73 -0.72 31.20
N VAL A 63 3.64 0.03 30.09
CA VAL A 63 4.57 1.10 29.71
C VAL A 63 3.80 2.30 29.17
N THR A 64 4.40 3.50 29.24
CA THR A 64 3.82 4.68 28.61
C THR A 64 3.89 4.55 27.09
N PRO A 65 2.75 4.56 26.37
CA PRO A 65 2.72 4.31 24.94
C PRO A 65 2.98 5.60 24.15
N TYR A 66 4.20 6.15 24.18
CA TYR A 66 4.54 7.40 23.49
C TYR A 66 5.73 7.22 22.57
N ASP A 67 5.56 7.60 21.30
CA ASP A 67 6.63 7.61 20.31
C ASP A 67 7.24 9.01 20.24
N GLU A 68 8.48 9.15 20.70
CA GLU A 68 9.17 10.44 20.73
C GLU A 68 9.54 10.96 19.34
N THR A 69 9.61 10.09 18.33
CA THR A 69 10.04 10.47 16.98
C THR A 69 8.98 11.32 16.26
N ASP A 70 7.72 10.91 16.36
CA ASP A 70 6.61 11.58 15.70
C ASP A 70 5.51 12.04 16.66
N GLY A 71 5.64 11.80 17.96
CA GLY A 71 4.71 12.24 18.99
C GLY A 71 3.37 11.51 18.96
N ALA A 72 3.25 10.36 18.29
CA ALA A 72 2.06 9.53 18.34
C ALA A 72 2.03 8.68 19.63
N ILE A 73 0.84 8.17 19.95
CA ILE A 73 0.68 7.12 20.96
C ILE A 73 0.61 5.78 20.24
N ARG A 74 1.54 4.87 20.57
CA ARG A 74 1.61 3.52 20.01
C ARG A 74 1.89 2.49 21.10
N PHE A 75 1.14 1.39 21.07
CA PHE A 75 1.32 0.25 21.96
C PHE A 75 0.95 -1.03 21.25
N LEU A 76 1.74 -2.08 21.43
CA LEU A 76 1.41 -3.45 21.07
C LEU A 76 1.93 -4.38 22.16
N ASP A 77 1.05 -5.21 22.72
CA ASP A 77 1.43 -6.29 23.63
C ASP A 77 1.57 -7.60 22.84
N THR A 78 2.80 -7.97 22.49
CA THR A 78 3.11 -9.18 21.72
C THR A 78 2.76 -10.48 22.45
N THR A 79 2.47 -10.42 23.76
CA THR A 79 2.01 -11.58 24.55
C THR A 79 0.49 -11.78 24.50
N ARG A 80 -0.25 -10.80 23.96
CA ARG A 80 -1.72 -10.81 23.91
C ARG A 80 -2.27 -10.63 22.51
N PHE A 81 -1.59 -9.86 21.67
CA PHE A 81 -2.09 -9.48 20.35
C PHE A 81 -2.17 -10.69 19.41
N HIS A 82 -3.41 -11.09 19.08
CA HIS A 82 -3.72 -12.23 18.21
C HIS A 82 -3.02 -13.53 18.61
N VAL A 83 -2.79 -13.73 19.92
CA VAL A 83 -2.26 -14.99 20.44
C VAL A 83 -3.37 -16.03 20.41
N LEU A 84 -3.14 -17.09 19.63
CA LEU A 84 -4.03 -18.24 19.55
C LEU A 84 -3.47 -19.40 20.40
N PRO A 85 -4.32 -20.17 21.10
CA PRO A 85 -3.93 -21.39 21.79
C PRO A 85 -3.18 -22.37 20.87
N THR A 86 -1.96 -22.73 21.30
CA THR A 86 -1.14 -23.74 20.64
C THR A 86 -0.48 -24.66 21.67
N THR A 87 -0.22 -25.91 21.30
CA THR A 87 0.58 -26.84 22.09
C THR A 87 1.96 -27.03 21.47
N PRO A 88 3.06 -26.99 22.26
CA PRO A 88 4.39 -27.30 21.75
C PRO A 88 4.44 -28.72 21.17
N LEU A 89 5.16 -28.88 20.06
CA LEU A 89 5.48 -30.18 19.48
C LEU A 89 6.98 -30.48 19.73
N PRO A 90 7.40 -31.75 19.72
CA PRO A 90 8.82 -32.08 19.79
C PRO A 90 9.59 -31.39 18.67
N ASP A 91 10.73 -30.80 19.01
CA ASP A 91 11.62 -30.16 18.04
C ASP A 91 12.10 -31.22 17.03
N THR A 92 12.04 -30.87 15.75
CA THR A 92 12.61 -31.68 14.68
C THR A 92 13.94 -31.08 14.24
N THR A 93 14.59 -31.74 13.27
CA THR A 93 15.82 -31.34 12.58
C THR A 93 15.91 -29.82 12.37
N PRO A 94 17.13 -29.22 12.41
CA PRO A 94 17.33 -27.82 12.05
C PRO A 94 16.68 -27.46 10.71
N ASN A 95 16.27 -26.20 10.56
CA ASN A 95 15.79 -25.69 9.27
C ASN A 95 16.94 -25.59 8.25
N GLU A 96 16.63 -25.10 7.05
CA GLU A 96 17.59 -24.98 5.94
C GLU A 96 18.79 -24.09 6.32
N GLU A 97 18.58 -23.11 7.21
CA GLU A 97 19.60 -22.26 7.83
C GLU A 97 20.41 -22.92 8.96
N GLY A 98 20.23 -24.21 9.23
CA GLY A 98 20.92 -24.94 10.30
C GLY A 98 20.53 -24.49 11.71
N THR A 99 19.44 -23.73 11.86
CA THR A 99 18.93 -23.22 13.14
C THR A 99 17.91 -24.20 13.74
N PRO A 100 17.92 -24.45 15.08
CA PRO A 100 16.90 -25.27 15.71
C PRO A 100 15.49 -24.70 15.49
N THR A 101 14.57 -25.55 15.06
CA THR A 101 13.17 -25.16 14.85
C THR A 101 12.38 -25.28 16.15
N THR A 102 11.36 -24.42 16.32
CA THR A 102 10.38 -24.54 17.41
C THR A 102 9.02 -24.80 16.81
N ASN A 103 8.49 -26.00 17.03
CA ASN A 103 7.22 -26.42 16.44
C ASN A 103 6.07 -26.31 17.44
N ALA A 104 4.91 -25.90 16.93
CA ALA A 104 3.67 -25.85 17.70
C ALA A 104 2.49 -26.26 16.84
N ALA A 105 1.45 -26.77 17.50
CA ALA A 105 0.19 -27.17 16.90
C ALA A 105 -0.96 -26.28 17.36
N PHE A 106 -1.89 -25.92 16.49
CA PHE A 106 -3.13 -25.26 16.91
C PHE A 106 -3.98 -26.20 17.78
N ASP A 107 -4.45 -25.66 18.90
CA ASP A 107 -5.54 -26.25 19.67
C ASP A 107 -6.88 -25.65 19.20
N PHE A 108 -7.44 -26.22 18.13
CA PHE A 108 -8.71 -25.73 17.56
C PHE A 108 -9.88 -25.81 18.55
N ALA A 109 -9.87 -26.74 19.49
CA ALA A 109 -10.91 -26.82 20.51
C ALA A 109 -10.80 -25.62 21.48
N ALA A 110 -9.59 -25.30 21.95
CA ALA A 110 -9.35 -24.13 22.79
C ALA A 110 -9.63 -22.82 22.03
N ILE A 111 -9.24 -22.72 20.76
CA ILE A 111 -9.54 -21.55 19.92
C ILE A 111 -11.06 -21.35 19.79
N ASN A 112 -11.80 -22.42 19.47
CA ASN A 112 -13.27 -22.38 19.41
C ASN A 112 -13.92 -22.04 20.75
N ALA A 113 -13.24 -22.27 21.89
CA ALA A 113 -13.72 -21.92 23.22
C ALA A 113 -13.37 -20.48 23.66
N MET A 114 -12.47 -19.77 22.96
CA MET A 114 -12.06 -18.40 23.35
C MET A 114 -13.26 -17.43 23.49
N PRO A 115 -13.33 -16.56 24.49
CA PRO A 115 -14.36 -15.52 24.51
C PRO A 115 -14.14 -14.49 23.38
N VAL A 116 -15.15 -13.66 23.13
CA VAL A 116 -15.00 -12.42 22.35
C VAL A 116 -15.41 -11.28 23.27
N TYR A 117 -14.54 -10.28 23.43
CA TYR A 117 -14.80 -9.20 24.37
C TYR A 117 -15.99 -8.35 23.88
N PRO A 118 -17.03 -8.08 24.70
CA PRO A 118 -18.26 -7.48 24.19
C PRO A 118 -18.08 -6.06 23.62
N ASP A 119 -18.63 -5.81 22.43
CA ASP A 119 -18.50 -4.56 21.68
C ASP A 119 -18.85 -3.31 22.48
N GLY A 120 -20.00 -3.33 23.18
CA GLY A 120 -20.45 -2.20 23.99
C GLY A 120 -19.51 -1.88 25.15
N GLN A 121 -18.86 -2.90 25.72
CA GLN A 121 -17.87 -2.71 26.78
C GLN A 121 -16.55 -2.17 26.22
N ALA A 122 -16.11 -2.65 25.05
CA ALA A 122 -14.95 -2.14 24.35
C ALA A 122 -15.10 -0.66 23.99
N ALA A 123 -16.23 -0.29 23.39
CA ALA A 123 -16.53 1.09 23.01
C ALA A 123 -16.58 2.02 24.25
N SER A 124 -17.32 1.62 25.29
CA SER A 124 -17.45 2.42 26.52
C SER A 124 -16.11 2.60 27.24
N ARG A 125 -15.30 1.53 27.35
CA ARG A 125 -13.98 1.60 27.98
C ARG A 125 -13.02 2.48 27.19
N THR A 126 -13.03 2.37 25.86
CA THR A 126 -12.20 3.21 24.98
C THR A 126 -12.57 4.69 25.14
N GLN A 127 -13.86 5.01 25.09
CA GLN A 127 -14.35 6.38 25.28
C GLN A 127 -13.97 6.94 26.65
N ALA A 128 -14.15 6.16 27.72
CA ALA A 128 -13.80 6.57 29.08
C ALA A 128 -12.29 6.85 29.22
N ALA A 129 -11.45 5.98 28.66
CA ALA A 129 -10.00 6.15 28.70
C ALA A 129 -9.51 7.36 27.91
N PHE A 130 -10.03 7.59 26.69
CA PHE A 130 -9.69 8.79 25.92
C PHE A 130 -10.17 10.08 26.58
N SER A 131 -11.37 10.06 27.19
CA SER A 131 -11.87 11.19 27.97
C SER A 131 -10.96 11.49 29.17
N ALA A 132 -10.60 10.47 29.94
CA ALA A 132 -9.70 10.61 31.09
C ALA A 132 -8.30 11.11 30.70
N ALA A 133 -7.81 10.68 29.53
CA ALA A 133 -6.53 11.12 28.98
C ALA A 133 -6.58 12.49 28.29
N GLY A 134 -7.77 13.11 28.17
CA GLY A 134 -7.95 14.37 27.45
C GLY A 134 -7.62 14.27 25.96
N LEU A 135 -7.80 13.10 25.34
CA LEU A 135 -7.58 12.87 23.92
C LEU A 135 -8.85 13.18 23.13
N ALA A 136 -8.69 13.94 22.05
CA ALA A 136 -9.82 14.40 21.25
C ALA A 136 -10.47 13.24 20.49
N THR A 137 -11.78 13.09 20.67
CA THR A 137 -12.66 12.21 19.86
C THR A 137 -13.77 13.00 19.18
N THR A 138 -13.81 14.32 19.33
CA THR A 138 -14.80 15.21 18.73
C THR A 138 -14.78 15.09 17.20
N GLY A 139 -15.97 15.00 16.59
CA GLY A 139 -16.13 14.75 15.16
C GLY A 139 -15.91 13.28 14.76
N GLY A 140 -15.54 12.41 15.71
CA GLY A 140 -15.35 10.98 15.51
C GLY A 140 -16.58 10.17 15.90
N LYS A 141 -16.93 9.20 15.05
CA LYS A 141 -17.90 8.14 15.35
C LYS A 141 -17.13 6.86 15.68
N ALA A 142 -17.35 6.30 16.87
CA ALA A 142 -16.77 5.02 17.26
C ALA A 142 -17.40 3.88 16.45
N GLU A 143 -16.56 2.97 15.99
CA GLU A 143 -16.92 1.80 15.20
C GLU A 143 -16.22 0.59 15.82
N VAL A 144 -16.97 -0.50 16.03
CA VAL A 144 -16.44 -1.73 16.62
C VAL A 144 -16.37 -2.80 15.52
N GLU A 145 -15.20 -3.39 15.39
CA GLU A 145 -14.87 -4.40 14.38
C GLU A 145 -14.01 -5.50 15.01
N HIS A 146 -13.71 -6.56 14.26
CA HIS A 146 -12.93 -7.70 14.73
C HIS A 146 -11.92 -8.15 13.66
N ALA A 147 -10.79 -8.67 14.11
CA ALA A 147 -9.99 -9.61 13.36
C ALA A 147 -10.64 -11.00 13.44
N THR A 148 -10.64 -11.71 12.33
CA THR A 148 -11.22 -13.06 12.21
C THR A 148 -10.14 -14.06 11.85
N PHE A 149 -10.08 -15.18 12.59
CA PHE A 149 -9.30 -16.36 12.25
C PHE A 149 -10.22 -17.44 11.67
N GLU A 150 -9.81 -17.98 10.53
CA GLU A 150 -10.46 -19.11 9.87
C GLU A 150 -9.43 -20.23 9.67
N ALA A 151 -9.81 -21.47 9.98
CA ALA A 151 -9.04 -22.67 9.64
C ALA A 151 -9.96 -23.66 8.91
N VAL A 152 -9.55 -24.07 7.72
CA VAL A 152 -10.34 -24.91 6.81
C VAL A 152 -9.47 -26.03 6.26
N GLN A 153 -9.91 -27.27 6.41
CA GLN A 153 -9.26 -28.45 5.87
C GLN A 153 -9.29 -28.43 4.33
N ASP A 154 -8.39 -29.19 3.69
CA ASP A 154 -8.30 -29.26 2.24
C ASP A 154 -9.58 -29.84 1.58
N ASP A 155 -10.39 -30.59 2.33
CA ASP A 155 -11.70 -31.08 1.87
C ASP A 155 -12.85 -30.06 2.01
N GLY A 156 -12.56 -28.88 2.56
CA GLY A 156 -13.51 -27.80 2.80
C GLY A 156 -14.16 -27.80 4.19
N THR A 157 -13.83 -28.78 5.05
CA THR A 157 -14.33 -28.82 6.44
C THR A 157 -13.77 -27.64 7.24
N VAL A 158 -14.64 -26.90 7.91
CA VAL A 158 -14.24 -25.75 8.73
C VAL A 158 -13.91 -26.21 10.15
N ASP A 159 -12.64 -26.12 10.55
CA ASP A 159 -12.21 -26.41 11.93
C ASP A 159 -12.48 -25.22 12.86
N VAL A 160 -12.25 -23.99 12.37
CA VAL A 160 -12.49 -22.74 13.10
C VAL A 160 -12.97 -21.64 12.17
N SER A 161 -13.93 -20.82 12.62
CA SER A 161 -14.24 -19.51 12.04
C SER A 161 -14.73 -18.58 13.14
N LYS A 162 -13.89 -17.63 13.56
CA LYS A 162 -14.16 -16.85 14.77
C LYS A 162 -13.46 -15.50 14.81
N ALA A 163 -14.09 -14.52 15.46
CA ALA A 163 -13.42 -13.30 15.91
C ALA A 163 -12.39 -13.63 17.01
N ILE A 164 -11.19 -13.05 16.91
CA ILE A 164 -10.07 -13.31 17.83
C ILE A 164 -9.69 -12.09 18.68
N ASP A 165 -10.36 -10.96 18.45
CA ASP A 165 -10.21 -9.73 19.21
C ASP A 165 -11.50 -8.89 19.12
N THR A 166 -11.50 -7.73 19.77
CA THR A 166 -12.49 -6.67 19.57
C THR A 166 -11.76 -5.34 19.41
N GLN A 167 -12.01 -4.63 18.31
CA GLN A 167 -11.29 -3.42 17.93
C GLN A 167 -12.23 -2.22 17.90
N VAL A 168 -11.83 -1.12 18.53
CA VAL A 168 -12.57 0.14 18.49
C VAL A 168 -11.77 1.16 17.69
N GLY A 169 -12.29 1.53 16.53
CA GLY A 169 -11.77 2.60 15.67
C GLY A 169 -12.70 3.81 15.67
N TYR A 170 -12.23 4.93 15.10
CA TYR A 170 -13.07 6.13 14.90
C TYR A 170 -13.06 6.60 13.45
N ASP A 171 -14.24 6.85 12.89
CA ASP A 171 -14.43 7.59 11.65
C ASP A 171 -14.64 9.07 11.95
N PHE A 172 -13.70 9.93 11.56
CA PHE A 172 -13.80 11.37 11.78
C PHE A 172 -14.40 12.09 10.58
N SER A 173 -15.23 13.10 10.86
CA SER A 173 -15.75 14.01 9.84
C SER A 173 -15.80 15.44 10.36
N PHE A 174 -15.51 16.39 9.48
CA PHE A 174 -15.55 17.83 9.76
C PHE A 174 -16.28 18.52 8.61
N ASN A 175 -17.21 19.42 8.92
CA ASN A 175 -18.01 20.14 7.91
C ASN A 175 -18.68 19.21 6.87
N GLY A 176 -19.10 18.01 7.29
CA GLY A 176 -19.72 17.00 6.42
C GLY A 176 -18.75 16.20 5.55
N LEU A 177 -17.43 16.44 5.62
CA LEU A 177 -16.41 15.71 4.87
C LEU A 177 -15.65 14.74 5.79
N PRO A 178 -15.41 13.49 5.36
CA PRO A 178 -14.56 12.55 6.09
C PRO A 178 -13.13 13.07 6.23
N LEU A 179 -12.46 12.71 7.32
CA LEU A 179 -11.03 12.88 7.50
C LEU A 179 -10.31 11.59 7.09
N ALA A 180 -9.25 11.70 6.28
CA ALA A 180 -8.46 10.58 5.79
C ALA A 180 -6.96 10.86 5.95
N GLY A 181 -6.14 9.83 5.81
CA GLY A 181 -4.68 9.92 5.87
C GLY A 181 -4.07 9.48 7.21
N PRO A 182 -2.74 9.37 7.28
CA PRO A 182 -2.02 8.76 8.40
C PRO A 182 -2.08 9.59 9.71
N GLY A 183 -2.43 10.88 9.63
CA GLY A 183 -2.70 11.74 10.79
C GLY A 183 -4.15 11.70 11.30
N ALA A 184 -4.94 10.72 10.87
CA ALA A 184 -6.34 10.52 11.24
C ALA A 184 -6.55 9.14 11.88
N LYS A 185 -5.69 8.77 12.83
CA LYS A 185 -5.56 7.40 13.31
C LYS A 185 -5.93 7.26 14.78
N VAL A 186 -7.00 6.51 15.07
CA VAL A 186 -7.42 6.16 16.43
C VAL A 186 -7.94 4.72 16.42
N LYS A 187 -7.28 3.86 17.20
CA LYS A 187 -7.60 2.44 17.33
C LYS A 187 -7.23 1.91 18.71
N VAL A 188 -8.08 1.07 19.28
CA VAL A 188 -7.78 0.27 20.48
C VAL A 188 -8.22 -1.17 20.21
N VAL A 189 -7.35 -2.13 20.48
CA VAL A 189 -7.67 -3.56 20.35
C VAL A 189 -7.68 -4.20 21.72
N PHE A 190 -8.73 -4.98 21.98
CA PHE A 190 -8.88 -5.80 23.17
C PHE A 190 -8.69 -7.27 22.81
N ASP A 191 -7.90 -7.97 23.61
CA ASP A 191 -7.81 -9.42 23.57
C ASP A 191 -9.16 -10.06 23.97
N PRO A 192 -9.35 -11.37 23.73
CA PRO A 192 -10.55 -12.12 24.12
C PRO A 192 -11.00 -11.93 25.57
N ALA A 193 -10.05 -11.75 26.49
CA ALA A 193 -10.30 -11.56 27.91
C ALA A 193 -10.61 -10.09 28.28
N GLY A 194 -10.52 -9.18 27.31
CA GLY A 194 -10.78 -7.76 27.49
C GLY A 194 -9.57 -6.95 27.94
N ALA A 195 -8.35 -7.49 27.96
CA ALA A 195 -7.15 -6.67 28.17
C ALA A 195 -6.78 -5.92 26.88
N VAL A 196 -6.20 -4.72 27.00
CA VAL A 196 -5.77 -3.95 25.83
C VAL A 196 -4.50 -4.59 25.26
N SER A 197 -4.53 -4.97 23.99
CA SER A 197 -3.40 -5.57 23.28
C SER A 197 -2.78 -4.66 22.23
N GLN A 198 -3.49 -3.62 21.77
CA GLN A 198 -2.94 -2.60 20.87
C GLN A 198 -3.59 -1.23 21.14
N VAL A 199 -2.81 -0.16 21.04
CA VAL A 199 -3.31 1.23 21.02
C VAL A 199 -2.61 2.00 19.91
N GLN A 200 -3.39 2.73 19.13
CA GLN A 200 -2.93 3.71 18.16
C GLN A 200 -3.68 5.02 18.36
N TYR A 201 -2.97 6.12 18.58
CA TYR A 201 -3.54 7.46 18.50
C TYR A 201 -2.54 8.41 17.85
N ALA A 202 -2.82 8.80 16.61
CA ALA A 202 -2.06 9.77 15.84
C ALA A 202 -3.03 10.75 15.18
N MET A 203 -3.34 11.83 15.90
CA MET A 203 -4.21 12.92 15.43
C MET A 203 -3.77 14.27 15.99
N ARG A 204 -3.89 15.30 15.15
CA ARG A 204 -3.79 16.70 15.57
C ARG A 204 -5.14 17.20 16.04
N GLY A 205 -5.14 18.13 16.99
CA GLY A 205 -6.32 18.93 17.30
C GLY A 205 -6.55 19.92 16.17
N VAL A 206 -7.77 19.98 15.67
CA VAL A 206 -8.15 20.86 14.55
C VAL A 206 -9.48 21.55 14.80
N GLN A 207 -9.66 22.70 14.14
CA GLN A 207 -10.91 23.44 14.09
C GLN A 207 -11.15 24.01 12.68
N SER A 208 -12.40 24.31 12.33
CA SER A 208 -12.71 24.98 11.06
C SER A 208 -12.00 26.33 10.98
N GLY A 209 -11.33 26.58 9.85
CA GLY A 209 -10.55 27.78 9.57
C GLY A 209 -11.10 28.59 8.39
N GLU A 210 -10.19 29.27 7.70
CA GLU A 210 -10.51 30.11 6.55
C GLU A 210 -11.06 29.32 5.35
N GLN A 211 -11.86 29.99 4.53
CA GLN A 211 -12.39 29.45 3.28
C GLN A 211 -11.34 29.56 2.18
N VAL A 212 -11.04 28.45 1.49
CA VAL A 212 -10.13 28.43 0.34
C VAL A 212 -10.87 28.02 -0.93
N PRO A 213 -10.54 28.61 -2.10
CA PRO A 213 -11.05 28.16 -3.38
C PRO A 213 -10.62 26.72 -3.66
N VAL A 214 -11.57 25.89 -4.06
CA VAL A 214 -11.31 24.51 -4.50
C VAL A 214 -11.53 24.37 -6.00
N ILE A 215 -10.84 23.41 -6.58
CA ILE A 215 -11.01 22.99 -7.97
C ILE A 215 -12.33 22.23 -8.10
N THR A 216 -12.89 22.21 -9.29
CA THR A 216 -14.05 21.38 -9.59
C THR A 216 -13.67 19.90 -9.68
N ALA A 217 -14.65 19.02 -9.56
CA ALA A 217 -14.55 17.60 -9.86
C ALA A 217 -13.85 17.34 -11.22
N GLN A 218 -14.23 18.06 -12.28
CA GLN A 218 -13.65 17.91 -13.61
C GLN A 218 -12.17 18.32 -13.65
N GLN A 219 -11.78 19.38 -12.95
CA GLN A 219 -10.39 19.80 -12.84
C GLN A 219 -9.57 18.78 -12.04
N ALA A 220 -10.15 18.21 -10.98
CA ALA A 220 -9.54 17.13 -10.22
C ALA A 220 -9.34 15.88 -11.09
N ASP A 221 -10.32 15.53 -11.93
CA ASP A 221 -10.23 14.40 -12.87
C ASP A 221 -9.11 14.61 -13.89
N ALA A 222 -8.96 15.83 -14.41
CA ALA A 222 -7.85 16.16 -15.31
C ALA A 222 -6.47 16.04 -14.64
N ARG A 223 -6.35 16.42 -13.36
CA ARG A 223 -5.11 16.23 -12.57
C ARG A 223 -4.84 14.75 -12.28
N ALA A 224 -5.88 14.02 -11.93
CA ALA A 224 -5.84 12.57 -11.72
C ALA A 224 -5.40 11.82 -12.98
N GLN A 225 -5.97 12.15 -14.14
CA GLN A 225 -5.64 11.56 -15.43
C GLN A 225 -4.17 11.74 -15.83
N GLN A 226 -3.48 12.78 -15.34
CA GLN A 226 -2.04 12.93 -15.60
C GLN A 226 -1.19 11.85 -14.92
N ARG A 227 -1.72 11.20 -13.87
CA ARG A 227 -1.09 10.03 -13.22
C ARG A 227 -1.41 8.72 -13.91
N ILE A 228 -2.41 8.71 -14.78
CA ILE A 228 -2.84 7.53 -15.54
C ILE A 228 -2.17 7.59 -16.91
N GLY A 229 -1.51 6.52 -17.34
CA GLY A 229 -0.98 6.47 -18.70
C GLY A 229 -2.06 6.76 -19.74
N LYS A 230 -1.74 7.49 -20.81
CA LYS A 230 -2.70 7.75 -21.90
C LYS A 230 -3.22 6.45 -22.53
N ASP A 231 -2.47 5.36 -22.40
CA ASP A 231 -2.72 4.07 -23.05
C ASP A 231 -3.78 3.19 -22.35
N VAL A 232 -4.25 3.54 -21.14
CA VAL A 232 -5.43 2.89 -20.50
C VAL A 232 -6.66 2.96 -21.39
N LEU A 233 -6.74 3.98 -22.25
CA LEU A 233 -7.89 4.21 -23.12
C LEU A 233 -7.78 3.53 -24.49
N SER A 234 -6.65 2.90 -24.84
CA SER A 234 -6.42 2.42 -26.22
C SER A 234 -5.73 1.06 -26.38
N ALA A 235 -5.20 0.42 -25.33
CA ALA A 235 -4.32 -0.73 -25.53
C ALA A 235 -4.98 -2.09 -25.91
N GLN A 236 -6.31 -2.26 -25.86
CA GLN A 236 -6.95 -3.56 -26.18
C GLN A 236 -8.22 -3.48 -27.05
N GLY A 237 -8.43 -2.39 -27.81
CA GLY A 237 -9.54 -2.31 -28.77
C GLY A 237 -10.95 -2.33 -28.14
N SER A 238 -11.05 -2.19 -26.82
CA SER A 238 -12.31 -1.88 -26.12
C SER A 238 -11.98 -0.87 -25.03
N ALA A 239 -12.31 0.40 -25.29
CA ALA A 239 -12.18 1.47 -24.32
C ALA A 239 -13.16 1.22 -23.16
N VAL A 240 -12.74 0.43 -22.17
CA VAL A 240 -13.38 0.48 -20.86
C VAL A 240 -12.81 1.73 -20.21
N SER A 241 -13.51 2.86 -20.33
CA SER A 241 -13.17 4.03 -19.54
C SER A 241 -13.08 3.59 -18.08
N PRO A 242 -11.95 3.79 -17.39
CA PRO A 242 -11.79 3.29 -16.05
C PRO A 242 -12.92 3.84 -15.18
N THR A 243 -13.55 2.99 -14.37
CA THR A 243 -14.55 3.48 -13.43
C THR A 243 -13.82 4.28 -12.36
N VAL A 244 -14.15 5.56 -12.23
CA VAL A 244 -13.52 6.46 -11.27
C VAL A 244 -14.43 6.60 -10.07
N ARG A 245 -13.98 6.11 -8.91
CA ARG A 245 -14.60 6.42 -7.63
C ARG A 245 -13.87 7.59 -7.00
N ARG A 246 -14.63 8.64 -6.67
CA ARG A 246 -14.10 9.88 -6.13
C ARG A 246 -14.99 10.44 -5.04
N ASP A 247 -14.39 10.68 -3.88
CA ASP A 247 -15.03 11.39 -2.76
C ASP A 247 -14.16 12.57 -2.34
N LEU A 248 -14.79 13.60 -1.77
CA LEU A 248 -14.08 14.73 -1.19
C LEU A 248 -13.85 14.49 0.31
N VAL A 249 -12.61 14.68 0.76
CA VAL A 249 -12.18 14.42 2.14
C VAL A 249 -11.28 15.56 2.63
N TYR A 250 -11.09 15.69 3.94
CA TYR A 250 -9.92 16.36 4.48
C TYR A 250 -8.76 15.36 4.58
N TYR A 251 -7.56 15.80 4.21
CA TYR A 251 -6.36 14.98 4.37
C TYR A 251 -5.59 15.41 5.62
N ALA A 252 -5.30 14.45 6.50
CA ALA A 252 -4.47 14.59 7.69
C ALA A 252 -3.08 14.00 7.43
N PRO A 253 -2.04 14.83 7.20
CA PRO A 253 -0.69 14.34 6.99
C PRO A 253 -0.11 13.65 8.23
N PRO A 254 0.96 12.84 8.10
CA PRO A 254 1.59 12.14 9.22
C PRO A 254 2.01 13.10 10.34
N LEU A 255 2.00 12.63 11.60
CA LEU A 255 2.50 13.43 12.75
C LEU A 255 4.01 13.70 12.69
N ALA A 256 4.76 12.91 11.91
CA ALA A 256 6.17 13.14 11.65
C ALA A 256 6.42 14.49 10.93
N LEU A 257 5.45 14.97 10.13
CA LEU A 257 5.53 16.27 9.49
C LEU A 257 5.14 17.38 10.48
N LYS A 258 6.12 17.88 11.24
CA LYS A 258 5.90 18.87 12.31
C LYS A 258 5.50 20.26 11.84
N SER A 259 5.68 20.56 10.55
CA SER A 259 5.37 21.86 9.96
C SER A 259 3.88 22.07 9.65
N VAL A 260 3.04 21.04 9.79
CA VAL A 260 1.63 21.13 9.39
C VAL A 260 0.86 22.09 10.28
N THR A 261 0.26 23.10 9.67
CA THR A 261 -0.60 24.09 10.33
C THR A 261 -2.05 24.02 9.84
N LYS A 262 -2.31 23.39 8.70
CA LYS A 262 -3.64 23.27 8.09
C LYS A 262 -3.84 21.90 7.45
N TYR A 263 -5.05 21.36 7.57
CA TYR A 263 -5.53 20.25 6.73
C TYR A 263 -6.37 20.81 5.60
N PHE A 264 -6.06 20.37 4.39
CA PHE A 264 -6.70 20.84 3.17
C PHE A 264 -7.67 19.78 2.61
N PRO A 265 -8.73 20.22 1.91
CA PRO A 265 -9.59 19.31 1.18
C PRO A 265 -8.81 18.63 0.04
N HIS A 266 -9.06 17.34 -0.14
CA HIS A 266 -8.51 16.49 -1.19
C HIS A 266 -9.63 15.68 -1.83
N TYR A 267 -9.45 15.35 -3.10
CA TYR A 267 -10.19 14.28 -3.73
C TYR A 267 -9.46 12.97 -3.50
N ARG A 268 -10.16 12.00 -2.92
CA ARG A 268 -9.69 10.62 -2.77
C ARG A 268 -10.16 9.80 -3.96
N TYR A 269 -9.24 9.18 -4.68
CA TYR A 269 -9.51 8.43 -5.91
C TYR A 269 -9.22 6.95 -5.76
N VAL A 270 -10.03 6.14 -6.45
CA VAL A 270 -9.76 4.76 -6.83
C VAL A 270 -10.15 4.61 -8.30
N TYR A 271 -9.26 4.06 -9.10
CA TYR A 271 -9.50 3.70 -10.50
C TYR A 271 -9.74 2.21 -10.59
N THR A 272 -10.67 1.81 -11.45
CA THR A 272 -10.83 0.41 -11.82
C THR A 272 -10.58 0.27 -13.31
N SER A 273 -9.59 -0.54 -13.66
CA SER A 273 -9.19 -0.85 -15.03
C SER A 273 -9.36 -2.35 -15.31
N VAL A 274 -9.38 -2.72 -16.59
CA VAL A 274 -9.31 -4.12 -17.01
C VAL A 274 -7.98 -4.32 -17.68
N VAL A 275 -7.17 -5.23 -17.17
CA VAL A 275 -5.88 -5.56 -17.78
C VAL A 275 -5.80 -7.08 -17.91
N ASN A 276 -5.54 -7.57 -19.12
CA ASN A 276 -5.59 -8.98 -19.49
C ASN A 276 -6.89 -9.70 -19.08
N GLY A 277 -8.02 -8.99 -19.14
CA GLY A 277 -9.33 -9.53 -18.78
C GLY A 277 -9.62 -9.59 -17.27
N GLN A 278 -8.65 -9.25 -16.42
CA GLN A 278 -8.81 -9.13 -14.98
C GLN A 278 -9.20 -7.69 -14.60
N THR A 279 -10.12 -7.55 -13.66
CA THR A 279 -10.45 -6.24 -13.08
C THR A 279 -9.41 -5.91 -12.01
N VAL A 280 -8.73 -4.77 -12.18
CA VAL A 280 -7.68 -4.30 -11.27
C VAL A 280 -8.12 -2.97 -10.69
N ASN A 281 -8.13 -2.89 -9.36
CA ASN A 281 -8.34 -1.63 -8.65
C ASN A 281 -7.00 -0.99 -8.34
N SER A 282 -6.89 0.31 -8.58
CA SER A 282 -5.75 1.09 -8.14
C SER A 282 -5.67 1.13 -6.62
N LYS A 283 -4.48 1.42 -6.10
CA LYS A 283 -4.36 1.96 -4.75
C LYS A 283 -5.11 3.29 -4.63
N VAL A 284 -5.45 3.66 -3.40
CA VAL A 284 -6.02 4.97 -3.11
C VAL A 284 -4.97 6.06 -3.33
N VAL A 285 -5.32 7.08 -4.11
CA VAL A 285 -4.50 8.29 -4.30
C VAL A 285 -5.26 9.55 -3.88
N TYR A 286 -4.51 10.52 -3.35
CA TYR A 286 -5.05 11.82 -2.92
C TYR A 286 -4.59 12.93 -3.86
N VAL A 287 -5.56 13.70 -4.37
CA VAL A 287 -5.31 14.87 -5.22
C VAL A 287 -5.73 16.13 -4.44
N PRO A 288 -4.82 17.08 -4.19
CA PRO A 288 -5.18 18.34 -3.55
C PRO A 288 -6.34 19.05 -4.26
N ALA A 289 -7.41 19.34 -3.53
CA ALA A 289 -8.57 20.03 -4.07
C ALA A 289 -8.39 21.55 -4.04
N VAL A 290 -7.48 22.07 -3.23
CA VAL A 290 -7.19 23.52 -3.15
C VAL A 290 -6.56 24.03 -4.45
N GLN A 291 -6.98 25.21 -4.91
CA GLN A 291 -6.42 25.82 -6.12
C GLN A 291 -4.96 26.21 -5.96
N ALA A 292 -4.58 26.68 -4.77
CA ALA A 292 -3.23 27.10 -4.41
C ALA A 292 -2.28 25.93 -4.07
N ALA A 293 -2.57 24.70 -4.51
CA ALA A 293 -1.66 23.57 -4.32
C ALA A 293 -0.32 23.80 -5.06
N PRO A 294 0.78 23.14 -4.62
CA PRO A 294 2.04 23.18 -5.34
C PRO A 294 1.89 22.81 -6.81
N THR A 295 2.58 23.53 -7.69
CA THR A 295 2.60 23.28 -9.14
C THR A 295 4.07 23.14 -9.57
N PRO A 296 4.61 21.91 -9.57
CA PRO A 296 5.98 21.65 -10.00
C PRO A 296 6.13 21.70 -11.53
N THR A 297 7.23 22.27 -12.01
CA THR A 297 7.64 22.27 -13.42
C THR A 297 9.04 21.67 -13.54
N VAL A 298 9.14 20.53 -14.24
CA VAL A 298 10.38 19.76 -14.40
C VAL A 298 11.14 20.20 -15.65
N SER A 299 12.42 20.49 -15.49
CA SER A 299 13.40 20.58 -16.57
C SER A 299 14.31 19.36 -16.51
N MET A 300 14.55 18.72 -17.66
CA MET A 300 15.34 17.49 -17.77
C MET A 300 16.11 17.51 -19.09
N ASN A 301 17.40 17.19 -19.01
CA ASN A 301 18.34 17.11 -20.13
C ASN A 301 19.16 15.82 -20.04
N VAL A 302 19.43 15.22 -21.20
CA VAL A 302 20.45 14.16 -21.34
C VAL A 302 21.82 14.82 -21.45
N VAL A 303 22.75 14.41 -20.59
CA VAL A 303 24.16 14.81 -20.64
C VAL A 303 25.03 13.56 -20.79
N ASP A 304 26.20 13.69 -21.41
CA ASP A 304 27.19 12.59 -21.52
C ASP A 304 26.62 11.25 -22.04
N HIS A 305 25.62 11.30 -22.93
CA HIS A 305 24.89 10.18 -23.58
C HIS A 305 24.09 9.23 -22.67
N HIS A 306 24.45 9.09 -21.39
CA HIS A 306 23.86 8.14 -20.44
C HIS A 306 23.40 8.80 -19.12
N ASP A 307 23.74 10.06 -18.90
CA ASP A 307 23.37 10.79 -17.68
C ASP A 307 22.13 11.66 -17.90
N ILE A 308 21.36 11.83 -16.84
CA ILE A 308 20.26 12.80 -16.76
C ILE A 308 20.62 13.87 -15.74
N GLU A 309 20.49 15.14 -16.13
CA GLU A 309 20.45 16.27 -15.21
C GLU A 309 19.05 16.88 -15.23
N ALA A 310 18.46 17.04 -14.03
CA ALA A 310 17.12 17.57 -13.88
C ALA A 310 16.98 18.56 -12.72
N SER A 311 16.01 19.45 -12.85
CA SER A 311 15.62 20.42 -11.83
C SER A 311 14.11 20.62 -11.82
N VAL A 312 13.58 21.05 -10.67
CA VAL A 312 12.17 21.41 -10.53
C VAL A 312 12.01 22.82 -9.97
N HIS A 313 11.14 23.59 -10.60
CA HIS A 313 10.64 24.85 -10.06
C HIS A 313 9.23 24.65 -9.51
N VAL A 314 8.92 25.18 -8.33
CA VAL A 314 7.62 25.02 -7.67
C VAL A 314 6.96 26.38 -7.48
N ALA A 315 5.74 26.51 -7.98
CA ALA A 315 4.85 27.65 -7.70
C ALA A 315 3.68 27.21 -6.79
N GLY A 316 3.16 28.11 -5.97
CA GLY A 316 2.04 27.81 -5.05
C GLY A 316 2.42 26.90 -3.88
N GLY A 317 1.45 26.51 -3.06
CA GLY A 317 1.67 25.77 -1.81
C GLY A 317 2.36 26.58 -0.72
N THR A 318 2.80 25.90 0.33
CA THR A 318 3.50 26.51 1.48
C THR A 318 4.91 25.92 1.62
N ALA A 319 5.95 26.75 1.45
CA ALA A 319 7.33 26.34 1.73
C ALA A 319 7.57 26.08 3.25
N PRO A 320 8.59 25.28 3.62
CA PRO A 320 9.53 24.55 2.77
C PRO A 320 8.87 23.39 2.01
N TYR A 321 9.49 22.99 0.89
CA TYR A 321 9.10 21.82 0.12
C TYR A 321 10.10 20.68 0.32
N THR A 322 9.61 19.45 0.28
CA THR A 322 10.41 18.24 0.13
C THR A 322 10.21 17.66 -1.26
N TYR A 323 11.24 16.97 -1.75
CA TYR A 323 11.29 16.47 -3.13
C TYR A 323 11.77 15.02 -3.12
N ARG A 324 11.15 14.19 -3.95
CA ARG A 324 11.64 12.84 -4.23
C ARG A 324 11.57 12.57 -5.72
N TRP A 325 12.70 12.19 -6.31
CA TRP A 325 12.85 11.89 -7.72
C TRP A 325 12.89 10.38 -7.95
N VAL A 326 12.10 9.92 -8.92
CA VAL A 326 12.01 8.52 -9.32
C VAL A 326 12.18 8.41 -10.84
N SER A 327 13.15 7.59 -11.24
CA SER A 327 13.47 7.17 -12.60
C SER A 327 12.74 5.88 -12.94
N SER A 328 12.20 5.79 -14.15
CA SER A 328 11.58 4.57 -14.67
C SER A 328 12.53 3.38 -14.87
N ASN A 329 13.84 3.62 -14.92
CA ASN A 329 14.84 2.57 -15.09
C ASN A 329 15.68 2.34 -13.83
N MET A 330 15.86 3.37 -12.99
CA MET A 330 16.75 3.32 -11.82
C MET A 330 16.03 3.35 -10.47
N GLY A 331 14.72 3.57 -10.43
CA GLY A 331 13.98 3.76 -9.17
C GLY A 331 14.26 5.11 -8.52
N VAL A 332 14.40 5.19 -7.20
CA VAL A 332 14.67 6.48 -6.52
C VAL A 332 16.09 6.97 -6.83
N VAL A 333 16.21 8.18 -7.38
CA VAL A 333 17.50 8.75 -7.84
C VAL A 333 17.94 9.99 -7.08
N GLY A 334 17.11 10.52 -6.18
CA GLY A 334 17.54 11.60 -5.29
C GLY A 334 16.43 12.38 -4.62
N GLU A 335 16.86 13.29 -3.76
CA GLU A 335 16.04 14.25 -3.04
C GLU A 335 16.53 15.68 -3.34
N GLY A 336 15.70 16.67 -3.02
CA GLY A 336 15.99 18.08 -3.28
C GLY A 336 15.54 18.60 -4.66
N PRO A 337 15.75 19.89 -4.94
CA PRO A 337 15.20 20.55 -6.13
C PRO A 337 15.93 20.18 -7.44
N THR A 338 17.05 19.47 -7.36
CA THR A 338 17.90 19.08 -8.50
C THR A 338 18.46 17.69 -8.32
N VAL A 339 18.59 16.92 -9.40
CA VAL A 339 19.24 15.60 -9.40
C VAL A 339 20.13 15.42 -10.63
N ARG A 340 21.16 14.61 -10.47
CA ARG A 340 21.95 14.03 -11.57
C ARG A 340 22.14 12.55 -11.31
N TYR A 341 21.89 11.72 -12.32
CA TYR A 341 22.06 10.27 -12.20
C TYR A 341 22.35 9.64 -13.56
N PHE A 342 22.95 8.45 -13.51
CA PHE A 342 23.26 7.61 -14.67
C PHE A 342 22.12 6.64 -14.94
N VAL A 343 21.70 6.49 -16.20
CA VAL A 343 20.71 5.49 -16.63
C VAL A 343 21.44 4.23 -17.10
N GLY A 344 21.40 3.19 -16.27
CA GLY A 344 22.01 1.89 -16.55
C GLY A 344 20.98 0.77 -16.76
N SER A 345 21.35 -0.25 -17.54
CA SER A 345 20.60 -1.51 -17.61
C SER A 345 21.59 -2.67 -17.81
N GLU A 346 21.41 -3.77 -17.07
CA GLU A 346 22.22 -4.99 -17.27
C GLU A 346 21.88 -5.65 -18.61
N GLU A 347 20.60 -5.72 -18.95
CA GLU A 347 20.08 -6.48 -20.09
C GLU A 347 19.97 -5.63 -21.36
N ASP A 348 19.63 -4.35 -21.20
CA ASP A 348 19.36 -3.44 -22.31
C ASP A 348 20.53 -2.45 -22.56
N ALA A 349 21.71 -2.74 -22.00
CA ALA A 349 22.91 -1.93 -22.16
C ALA A 349 23.24 -1.67 -23.63
N GLY A 350 23.55 -0.41 -23.95
CA GLY A 350 23.87 0.02 -25.31
C GLY A 350 22.65 0.21 -26.22
N THR A 351 21.43 -0.03 -25.71
CA THR A 351 20.18 0.19 -26.47
C THR A 351 19.51 1.50 -26.09
N LEU A 352 18.63 2.02 -26.96
CA LEU A 352 17.82 3.19 -26.66
C LEU A 352 16.62 2.77 -25.81
N VAL A 353 16.46 3.36 -24.64
CA VAL A 353 15.34 3.12 -23.73
C VAL A 353 14.57 4.41 -23.48
N ASP A 354 13.28 4.29 -23.18
CA ASP A 354 12.49 5.40 -22.67
C ASP A 354 12.76 5.59 -21.18
N GLU A 355 13.12 6.82 -20.82
CA GLU A 355 13.36 7.26 -19.46
C GLU A 355 12.34 8.33 -19.07
N THR A 356 11.45 7.96 -18.15
CA THR A 356 10.54 8.86 -17.46
C THR A 356 11.11 9.19 -16.09
N LEU A 357 11.39 10.46 -15.87
CA LEU A 357 11.76 10.99 -14.57
C LEU A 357 10.58 11.75 -13.98
N SER A 358 10.20 11.38 -12.77
CA SER A 358 9.14 12.05 -12.01
C SER A 358 9.62 12.56 -10.67
N VAL A 359 8.99 13.63 -10.20
CA VAL A 359 9.22 14.24 -8.89
C VAL A 359 7.90 14.34 -8.13
N VAL A 360 7.91 13.88 -6.88
CA VAL A 360 6.87 14.19 -5.90
C VAL A 360 7.33 15.40 -5.10
N VAL A 361 6.54 16.47 -5.11
CA VAL A 361 6.76 17.66 -4.30
C VAL A 361 5.70 17.71 -3.20
N THR A 362 6.15 17.75 -1.95
CA THR A 362 5.30 17.89 -0.78
C THR A 362 5.58 19.21 -0.09
N ASP A 363 4.54 19.97 0.21
CA ASP A 363 4.66 21.25 0.91
C ASP A 363 4.63 21.10 2.45
N ALA A 364 4.85 22.20 3.18
CA ALA A 364 4.90 22.21 4.63
C ALA A 364 3.62 21.70 5.33
N ASN A 365 2.48 21.72 4.64
CA ASN A 365 1.19 21.22 5.14
C ASN A 365 0.83 19.84 4.58
N GLY A 366 1.75 19.17 3.88
CA GLY A 366 1.56 17.83 3.35
C GLY A 366 0.81 17.78 2.00
N LEU A 367 0.57 18.91 1.33
CA LEU A 367 0.02 18.90 -0.03
C LEU A 367 1.07 18.30 -0.97
N SER A 368 0.73 17.16 -1.59
CA SER A 368 1.65 16.41 -2.45
C SER A 368 1.18 16.39 -3.90
N VAL A 369 2.07 16.78 -4.81
CA VAL A 369 1.79 16.85 -6.25
C VAL A 369 2.95 16.23 -7.02
N GLU A 370 2.63 15.53 -8.09
CA GLU A 370 3.58 14.84 -8.96
C GLU A 370 3.73 15.63 -10.28
N ALA A 371 4.95 15.66 -10.82
CA ALA A 371 5.21 16.01 -12.21
C ALA A 371 6.30 15.11 -12.77
N GLY A 372 6.29 14.88 -14.08
CA GLY A 372 7.32 14.08 -14.73
C GLY A 372 7.56 14.50 -16.17
N LYS A 373 8.67 14.01 -16.72
CA LYS A 373 9.07 14.22 -18.11
C LYS A 373 9.71 12.95 -18.64
N THR A 374 9.43 12.63 -19.90
CA THR A 374 10.02 11.47 -20.59
C THR A 374 10.99 11.94 -21.67
N THR A 375 12.07 11.20 -21.84
CA THR A 375 13.03 11.31 -22.94
C THR A 375 13.51 9.93 -23.34
N SER A 376 14.05 9.78 -24.55
CA SER A 376 14.80 8.57 -24.90
C SER A 376 16.29 8.80 -24.60
N ILE A 377 16.97 7.78 -24.08
CA ILE A 377 18.38 7.80 -23.70
C ILE A 377 19.00 6.43 -23.98
N THR A 378 20.28 6.38 -24.35
CA THR A 378 20.97 5.09 -24.47
C THR A 378 21.25 4.57 -23.06
N ALA A 379 20.78 3.38 -22.71
CA ALA A 379 21.13 2.79 -21.42
C ALA A 379 22.62 2.45 -21.41
N GLY A 380 23.34 2.91 -20.40
CA GLY A 380 24.72 2.50 -20.19
C GLY A 380 24.81 1.15 -19.48
N TYR A 381 26.01 0.58 -19.42
CA TYR A 381 26.25 -0.55 -18.52
C TYR A 381 26.20 -0.04 -17.08
N PRO A 382 25.47 -0.69 -16.17
CA PRO A 382 25.47 -0.31 -14.77
C PRO A 382 26.91 -0.32 -14.27
N PHE A 383 27.30 0.73 -13.54
CA PHE A 383 28.56 0.76 -12.82
C PHE A 383 28.43 -0.25 -11.66
N LEU A 384 28.78 -1.51 -11.92
CA LEU A 384 28.72 -2.58 -10.92
C LEU A 384 29.77 -2.31 -9.84
N GLU A 385 29.31 -2.12 -8.60
CA GLU A 385 30.00 -2.77 -7.47
C GLU A 385 29.48 -4.22 -7.47
N PRO A 386 30.33 -5.24 -7.72
CA PRO A 386 29.90 -6.61 -7.59
C PRO A 386 29.85 -6.94 -6.10
N LYS A 387 28.65 -7.07 -5.53
CA LYS A 387 28.47 -8.17 -4.60
C LYS A 387 28.00 -9.34 -5.44
N ALA A 388 28.92 -10.29 -5.64
CA ALA A 388 28.58 -11.59 -6.14
C ALA A 388 27.26 -12.04 -5.49
N ILE A 389 26.30 -12.48 -6.30
CA ILE A 389 25.30 -13.43 -5.84
C ILE A 389 26.15 -14.53 -5.20
N ARG A 390 26.15 -14.60 -3.86
CA ARG A 390 26.86 -15.68 -3.19
C ARG A 390 26.25 -16.96 -3.72
N PRO A 391 27.04 -18.00 -4.02
CA PRO A 391 26.49 -19.32 -4.22
C PRO A 391 25.55 -19.63 -3.04
N LEU A 392 24.43 -20.33 -3.30
CA LEU A 392 23.42 -20.82 -2.33
C LEU A 392 24.00 -21.74 -1.21
N GLU A 393 25.31 -21.69 -0.97
CA GLU A 393 26.05 -22.50 0.00
C GLU A 393 26.43 -21.72 1.28
N ASP A 394 26.10 -20.43 1.37
CA ASP A 394 26.21 -19.68 2.63
C ASP A 394 24.82 -19.57 3.23
N SER A 395 24.63 -20.13 4.43
CA SER A 395 23.41 -20.05 5.25
C SER A 395 23.22 -18.62 5.78
N SER A 396 23.12 -17.65 4.87
CA SER A 396 23.00 -16.24 5.19
C SER A 396 21.59 -15.75 4.98
N VAL A 397 20.99 -15.26 6.06
CA VAL A 397 19.68 -14.61 6.05
C VAL A 397 19.63 -13.42 5.08
N GLU A 398 18.62 -13.42 4.22
CA GLU A 398 18.50 -12.62 3.01
C GLU A 398 17.07 -12.13 2.74
N VAL A 399 16.99 -10.95 2.11
CA VAL A 399 15.72 -10.38 1.65
C VAL A 399 15.78 -9.94 0.20
N GLY A 400 14.64 -10.07 -0.47
CA GLY A 400 14.43 -9.67 -1.86
C GLY A 400 13.32 -8.62 -1.96
N VAL A 401 13.52 -7.61 -2.82
CA VAL A 401 12.54 -6.53 -3.02
C VAL A 401 12.19 -6.35 -4.48
N TRP A 402 10.88 -6.19 -4.74
CA TRP A 402 10.34 -5.69 -6.01
C TRP A 402 9.43 -4.50 -5.78
N SER A 403 9.69 -3.42 -6.52
CA SER A 403 8.86 -2.23 -6.45
C SER A 403 8.52 -1.72 -7.83
N VAL A 404 7.23 -1.56 -8.13
CA VAL A 404 6.78 -0.95 -9.38
C VAL A 404 5.85 0.20 -9.02
N GLY A 405 5.99 1.34 -9.68
CA GLY A 405 5.19 2.50 -9.34
C GLY A 405 5.00 3.46 -10.50
N MET A 406 6.06 4.09 -10.95
CA MET A 406 6.04 5.18 -11.94
C MET A 406 5.89 4.71 -13.37
N THR A 407 6.15 3.43 -13.63
CA THR A 407 6.08 2.84 -14.97
C THR A 407 4.74 2.17 -15.26
N TYR A 408 3.79 2.16 -14.32
CA TYR A 408 2.48 1.54 -14.49
C TYR A 408 1.66 2.15 -15.63
N SER A 409 1.89 3.42 -15.95
CA SER A 409 1.34 4.06 -17.15
C SER A 409 1.62 3.28 -18.44
N ARG A 410 2.76 2.55 -18.52
CA ARG A 410 3.16 1.74 -19.70
C ARG A 410 2.26 0.53 -19.93
N VAL A 411 1.67 0.00 -18.87
CA VAL A 411 0.83 -1.21 -18.90
C VAL A 411 -0.64 -0.90 -18.63
N GLY A 412 -1.01 0.37 -18.80
CA GLY A 412 -2.40 0.77 -18.68
C GLY A 412 -2.90 0.88 -17.23
N GLN A 413 -2.03 1.27 -16.29
CA GLN A 413 -2.40 1.53 -14.89
C GLN A 413 -2.01 2.94 -14.44
N ASP A 414 -2.52 3.36 -13.28
CA ASP A 414 -2.12 4.60 -12.63
C ASP A 414 -0.78 4.46 -11.92
N ASN A 415 0.00 5.54 -11.94
CA ASN A 415 1.30 5.59 -11.28
C ASN A 415 1.14 5.60 -9.76
N LEU A 416 2.02 4.85 -9.09
CA LEU A 416 2.12 4.76 -7.63
C LEU A 416 3.43 5.43 -7.16
N PRO A 417 3.43 6.76 -6.98
CA PRO A 417 4.66 7.52 -6.76
C PRO A 417 5.37 7.26 -5.43
N LEU A 418 4.76 6.51 -4.51
CA LEU A 418 5.34 6.16 -3.23
C LEU A 418 5.87 4.72 -3.18
N SER A 419 5.46 3.85 -4.10
CA SER A 419 5.75 2.41 -4.05
C SER A 419 7.25 2.09 -4.15
N VAL A 420 8.02 2.74 -5.05
CA VAL A 420 9.49 2.52 -5.10
C VAL A 420 10.18 2.96 -3.81
N ALA A 421 9.76 4.09 -3.24
CA ALA A 421 10.29 4.53 -1.97
C ALA A 421 9.98 3.53 -0.84
N ASN A 422 8.81 2.91 -0.88
CA ASN A 422 8.39 1.90 0.08
C ASN A 422 9.34 0.70 0.10
N GLY A 423 9.64 0.11 -1.06
CA GLY A 423 10.56 -1.01 -1.15
C GLY A 423 12.02 -0.61 -0.89
N ASN A 424 12.46 0.57 -1.33
CA ASN A 424 13.80 1.06 -1.00
C ASN A 424 13.99 1.28 0.50
N ASN A 425 12.98 1.81 1.19
CA ASN A 425 13.05 2.03 2.63
C ASN A 425 12.96 0.70 3.42
N PHE A 426 12.26 -0.31 2.89
CA PHE A 426 12.33 -1.68 3.39
C PHE A 426 13.76 -2.22 3.31
N ALA A 427 14.38 -2.21 2.12
CA ALA A 427 15.74 -2.68 1.90
C ALA A 427 16.77 -1.94 2.77
N ALA A 428 16.67 -0.60 2.83
CA ALA A 428 17.58 0.24 3.61
C ALA A 428 17.53 -0.08 5.12
N ARG A 429 16.36 -0.49 5.64
CA ARG A 429 16.22 -0.87 7.04
C ARG A 429 16.93 -2.20 7.35
N PHE A 430 16.87 -3.19 6.45
CA PHE A 430 17.62 -4.44 6.59
C PHE A 430 19.13 -4.22 6.49
N GLN A 431 19.58 -3.39 5.53
CA GLN A 431 20.99 -3.03 5.39
C GLN A 431 21.57 -2.36 6.64
N ARG A 432 20.76 -1.57 7.37
CA ARG A 432 21.17 -0.94 8.65
C ARG A 432 21.52 -1.97 9.73
N ASP A 433 20.93 -3.16 9.67
CA ASP A 433 21.21 -4.30 10.56
C ASP A 433 22.23 -5.27 9.95
N ALA A 434 22.90 -4.89 8.86
CA ALA A 434 23.85 -5.71 8.10
C ALA A 434 23.28 -7.04 7.58
N ILE A 435 21.96 -7.12 7.39
CA ILE A 435 21.30 -8.25 6.72
C ILE A 435 21.39 -8.03 5.21
N ASN A 436 21.66 -9.12 4.48
CA ASN A 436 21.87 -9.06 3.05
C ASN A 436 20.56 -8.74 2.31
N VAL A 437 20.61 -7.80 1.37
CA VAL A 437 19.54 -7.56 0.40
C VAL A 437 20.04 -8.16 -0.91
N ALA A 438 19.65 -9.39 -1.19
CA ALA A 438 20.15 -10.15 -2.34
C ALA A 438 19.86 -9.43 -3.66
N TYR A 439 18.70 -8.78 -3.73
CA TYR A 439 18.33 -7.90 -4.82
C TYR A 439 17.28 -6.87 -4.36
N ASN A 440 17.32 -5.70 -5.01
CA ASN A 440 16.27 -4.70 -4.94
C ASN A 440 15.97 -4.23 -6.37
N LYS A 441 14.96 -4.85 -6.97
CA LYS A 441 14.57 -4.62 -8.37
C LYS A 441 13.41 -3.63 -8.40
N SER A 442 13.57 -2.53 -9.13
CA SER A 442 12.56 -1.47 -9.21
C SER A 442 12.20 -1.11 -10.65
N GLU A 443 10.94 -0.74 -10.86
CA GLU A 443 10.40 -0.24 -12.12
C GLU A 443 10.73 -1.18 -13.30
N ALA A 444 11.42 -0.70 -14.34
CA ALA A 444 11.79 -1.49 -15.51
C ALA A 444 12.79 -2.62 -15.23
N SER A 445 13.34 -2.75 -14.02
CA SER A 445 14.19 -3.88 -13.62
C SER A 445 13.45 -4.93 -12.78
N ALA A 446 12.21 -4.65 -12.37
CA ALA A 446 11.36 -5.59 -11.65
C ALA A 446 10.59 -6.44 -12.66
N TYR A 447 11.01 -7.69 -12.84
CA TYR A 447 10.38 -8.63 -13.76
C TYR A 447 9.42 -9.58 -13.06
N GLU A 448 8.30 -9.84 -13.73
CA GLU A 448 7.32 -10.84 -13.36
C GLU A 448 7.93 -12.24 -13.26
N GLN A 449 8.88 -12.57 -14.15
CA GLN A 449 9.60 -13.84 -14.15
C GLN A 449 10.42 -14.09 -12.88
N HIS A 450 10.79 -13.04 -12.13
CA HIS A 450 11.47 -13.22 -10.85
C HIS A 450 10.59 -13.93 -9.82
N LEU A 451 9.26 -13.84 -9.97
CA LEU A 451 8.27 -14.44 -9.08
C LEU A 451 7.65 -15.74 -9.64
N LYS A 452 7.92 -16.06 -10.90
CA LYS A 452 7.43 -17.27 -11.59
C LYS A 452 8.51 -18.36 -11.53
N SER A 453 8.09 -19.61 -11.45
CA SER A 453 9.03 -20.74 -11.54
C SER A 453 9.67 -20.80 -12.91
N GLY A 454 10.99 -20.85 -12.95
CA GLY A 454 11.75 -20.83 -14.19
C GLY A 454 13.22 -20.46 -14.02
N PRO A 455 13.99 -20.35 -15.12
CA PRO A 455 15.42 -20.08 -15.06
C PRO A 455 15.78 -18.71 -14.48
N SER A 456 14.85 -17.75 -14.54
CA SER A 456 15.01 -16.37 -14.06
C SER A 456 14.41 -16.14 -12.67
N GLU A 457 13.97 -17.21 -11.99
CA GLU A 457 13.36 -17.12 -10.66
C GLU A 457 14.37 -16.61 -9.64
N LEU A 458 13.96 -15.57 -8.89
CA LEU A 458 14.73 -14.97 -7.80
C LEU A 458 14.03 -15.07 -6.46
N VAL A 459 12.70 -15.22 -6.46
CA VAL A 459 11.88 -15.17 -5.24
C VAL A 459 12.20 -16.29 -4.27
N ASP A 460 12.53 -17.47 -4.77
CA ASP A 460 12.87 -18.64 -3.95
C ASP A 460 14.37 -18.71 -3.60
N ARG A 461 15.06 -17.57 -3.55
CA ARG A 461 16.50 -17.46 -3.21
C ARG A 461 16.78 -16.52 -2.03
N VAL A 462 15.74 -16.21 -1.27
CA VAL A 462 15.80 -15.31 -0.10
C VAL A 462 14.80 -15.82 0.92
N ASP A 463 15.04 -15.61 2.22
CA ASP A 463 14.08 -15.99 3.27
C ASP A 463 12.79 -15.16 3.21
N LEU A 464 12.88 -13.90 2.77
CA LEU A 464 11.75 -12.98 2.72
C LEU A 464 11.71 -12.11 1.47
N GLY A 465 10.60 -12.22 0.73
CA GLY A 465 10.26 -11.41 -0.42
C GLY A 465 9.27 -10.28 -0.08
N PHE A 466 9.55 -9.07 -0.55
CA PHE A 466 8.67 -7.90 -0.41
C PHE A 466 8.32 -7.31 -1.78
N PHE A 467 7.04 -7.35 -2.14
CA PHE A 467 6.50 -6.71 -3.33
C PHE A 467 5.64 -5.50 -2.95
N THR A 468 5.83 -4.37 -3.63
CA THR A 468 4.96 -3.19 -3.53
C THR A 468 4.60 -2.67 -4.91
N GLY A 469 3.30 -2.47 -5.15
CA GLY A 469 2.76 -2.07 -6.44
C GLY A 469 1.26 -2.34 -6.55
N HIS A 470 0.77 -2.48 -7.77
CA HIS A 470 -0.61 -2.91 -8.04
C HIS A 470 -0.78 -4.41 -7.88
N GLY A 471 -1.96 -4.78 -7.38
CA GLY A 471 -2.33 -6.15 -7.13
C GLY A 471 -3.77 -6.40 -7.53
N MET A 472 -4.06 -7.67 -7.70
CA MET A 472 -5.39 -8.21 -7.91
C MET A 472 -5.47 -9.52 -7.13
N PRO A 473 -6.66 -10.12 -6.97
CA PRO A 473 -6.75 -11.37 -6.24
C PRO A 473 -5.74 -12.40 -6.74
N THR A 474 -5.65 -12.64 -8.05
CA THR A 474 -4.85 -13.72 -8.64
C THR A 474 -3.36 -13.39 -8.82
N GLY A 475 -2.90 -12.21 -8.43
CA GLY A 475 -1.48 -11.88 -8.41
C GLY A 475 -1.19 -10.38 -8.49
N VAL A 476 -0.11 -10.02 -9.17
CA VAL A 476 0.41 -8.65 -9.16
C VAL A 476 0.85 -8.20 -10.53
N LEU A 477 0.91 -6.88 -10.72
CA LEU A 477 1.22 -6.27 -11.99
C LEU A 477 2.67 -5.78 -11.99
N PHE A 478 3.34 -5.98 -13.11
CA PHE A 478 4.64 -5.42 -13.42
C PHE A 478 4.52 -4.46 -14.61
N SER A 479 5.51 -3.60 -14.77
CA SER A 479 5.58 -2.71 -15.95
C SER A 479 6.46 -3.25 -17.05
N SER A 480 7.33 -4.21 -16.72
CA SER A 480 8.09 -4.98 -17.69
C SER A 480 7.14 -5.91 -18.46
N SER A 481 7.55 -6.31 -19.65
CA SER A 481 6.88 -7.34 -20.43
C SER A 481 7.95 -8.32 -20.90
N ARG A 482 8.63 -9.01 -19.96
CA ARG A 482 9.70 -9.96 -20.34
C ARG A 482 9.08 -11.24 -20.91
N ASP A 483 8.00 -11.74 -20.32
CA ASP A 483 7.03 -12.62 -20.99
C ASP A 483 5.64 -11.99 -21.08
N ASP A 484 5.13 -11.47 -19.97
CA ASP A 484 3.92 -10.69 -19.84
C ASP A 484 4.11 -9.60 -18.75
N SER A 485 3.08 -8.82 -18.44
CA SER A 485 3.17 -7.77 -17.41
C SER A 485 2.58 -8.20 -16.07
N PHE A 486 2.57 -9.51 -15.80
CA PHE A 486 1.77 -10.11 -14.74
C PHE A 486 2.46 -11.25 -14.01
N LEU A 487 2.19 -11.32 -12.73
CA LEU A 487 1.98 -12.61 -12.10
C LEU A 487 0.47 -12.84 -12.04
N ASP A 488 -0.05 -13.85 -12.76
CA ASP A 488 -1.45 -14.26 -12.70
C ASP A 488 -1.58 -15.78 -12.60
N ILE A 489 -1.74 -16.27 -11.38
CA ILE A 489 -1.91 -17.71 -11.09
C ILE A 489 -3.21 -18.29 -11.69
N SER A 490 -4.15 -17.45 -12.12
CA SER A 490 -5.36 -17.92 -12.81
C SER A 490 -5.17 -18.12 -14.31
N ALA A 491 -4.15 -17.49 -14.89
CA ALA A 491 -3.79 -17.60 -16.30
C ALA A 491 -2.85 -18.78 -16.60
N GLY A 492 -2.46 -19.55 -15.57
CA GLY A 492 -1.62 -20.73 -15.72
C GLY A 492 -0.15 -20.50 -15.36
N ASP A 493 0.22 -19.34 -14.82
CA ASP A 493 1.55 -19.11 -14.27
C ASP A 493 1.89 -20.15 -13.21
N THR A 494 3.03 -20.82 -13.40
CA THR A 494 3.55 -21.77 -12.43
C THR A 494 4.34 -21.04 -11.36
N VAL A 495 3.93 -21.22 -10.12
CA VAL A 495 4.54 -20.61 -8.93
C VAL A 495 4.80 -21.71 -7.93
N GLN A 496 6.03 -21.84 -7.46
CA GLN A 496 6.47 -22.83 -6.48
C GLN A 496 7.35 -22.09 -5.46
N TRP A 497 6.77 -21.69 -4.34
CA TRP A 497 7.43 -20.85 -3.34
C TRP A 497 7.74 -21.63 -2.07
N GLY A 498 8.96 -21.44 -1.56
CA GLY A 498 9.52 -22.11 -0.40
C GLY A 498 9.90 -23.57 -0.67
N ASN A 499 10.29 -23.94 -1.90
CA ASN A 499 10.90 -25.25 -2.12
C ASN A 499 12.43 -25.21 -2.06
N THR A 500 13.00 -24.03 -1.82
CA THR A 500 14.45 -23.81 -1.79
C THR A 500 14.88 -22.93 -0.63
N ASP A 501 14.21 -21.80 -0.37
CA ASP A 501 14.65 -20.83 0.66
C ASP A 501 13.55 -19.88 1.15
N LEU A 502 12.51 -19.59 0.35
CA LEU A 502 11.53 -18.55 0.69
C LEU A 502 10.53 -18.97 1.75
N GLU A 503 10.58 -18.29 2.90
CA GLU A 503 9.68 -18.52 4.03
C GLU A 503 8.50 -17.55 4.08
N TRP A 504 8.73 -16.28 3.73
CA TRP A 504 7.70 -15.25 3.81
C TRP A 504 7.60 -14.41 2.55
N MET A 505 6.40 -14.36 1.97
CA MET A 505 6.10 -13.49 0.83
C MET A 505 5.09 -12.41 1.20
N VAL A 506 5.49 -11.15 1.02
CA VAL A 506 4.68 -9.97 1.37
C VAL A 506 4.26 -9.21 0.13
N PHE A 507 2.96 -8.94 0.04
CA PHE A 507 2.35 -8.13 -1.02
C PHE A 507 1.72 -6.87 -0.42
N ALA A 508 2.48 -5.77 -0.46
CA ALA A 508 1.97 -4.42 -0.23
C ALA A 508 1.19 -3.92 -1.46
N ALA A 509 0.19 -4.69 -1.89
CA ALA A 509 -0.61 -4.50 -3.10
C ALA A 509 -2.09 -4.83 -2.84
N CYS A 510 -2.99 -4.24 -3.63
CA CYS A 510 -4.44 -4.39 -3.44
C CYS A 510 -4.92 -5.84 -3.62
N GLU A 511 -5.84 -6.27 -2.75
CA GLU A 511 -6.73 -7.43 -2.96
C GLU A 511 -6.08 -8.81 -3.16
N VAL A 512 -4.75 -8.93 -3.13
CA VAL A 512 -4.01 -10.19 -3.31
C VAL A 512 -4.55 -11.29 -2.38
N LEU A 513 -4.81 -10.94 -1.13
CA LEU A 513 -5.36 -11.83 -0.09
C LEU A 513 -6.87 -11.66 0.12
N GLN A 514 -7.61 -11.19 -0.89
CA GLN A 514 -9.07 -11.16 -0.85
C GLN A 514 -9.61 -12.57 -0.60
N ARG A 515 -10.52 -12.69 0.38
CA ARG A 515 -10.99 -13.98 0.90
C ARG A 515 -11.62 -14.88 -0.16
N THR A 516 -12.36 -14.27 -1.09
CA THR A 516 -13.02 -14.95 -2.21
C THR A 516 -12.96 -14.06 -3.44
N ALA A 517 -12.55 -14.62 -4.57
CA ALA A 517 -12.54 -13.96 -5.88
C ALA A 517 -12.80 -14.99 -6.98
N GLY A 518 -13.57 -14.63 -8.01
CA GLY A 518 -13.89 -15.56 -9.11
C GLY A 518 -14.55 -16.87 -8.67
N GLY A 519 -15.31 -16.85 -7.58
CA GLY A 519 -15.93 -18.05 -6.98
C GLY A 519 -14.98 -18.97 -6.23
N ARG A 520 -13.69 -18.59 -6.07
CA ARG A 520 -12.67 -19.39 -5.36
C ARG A 520 -12.22 -18.68 -4.08
N GLY A 521 -12.09 -19.44 -3.00
CA GLY A 521 -11.47 -18.96 -1.77
C GLY A 521 -9.97 -18.72 -1.93
N VAL A 522 -9.39 -17.84 -1.11
CA VAL A 522 -7.96 -17.48 -1.15
C VAL A 522 -7.02 -18.70 -1.11
N ALA A 523 -7.35 -19.72 -0.30
CA ALA A 523 -6.63 -20.99 -0.23
C ALA A 523 -6.60 -21.73 -1.57
N ASN A 524 -7.72 -21.75 -2.30
CA ASN A 524 -7.81 -22.41 -3.61
C ASN A 524 -7.07 -21.64 -4.70
N ARG A 525 -6.86 -20.33 -4.50
CA ARG A 525 -6.13 -19.49 -5.44
C ARG A 525 -4.63 -19.64 -5.22
N TRP A 526 -4.15 -19.44 -4.00
CA TRP A 526 -2.73 -19.39 -3.67
C TRP A 526 -2.13 -20.71 -3.16
N GLY A 527 -2.94 -21.66 -2.69
CA GLY A 527 -2.45 -22.89 -2.09
C GLY A 527 -1.58 -23.78 -2.99
N PRO A 528 -1.78 -23.84 -4.32
CA PRO A 528 -0.85 -24.54 -5.21
C PRO A 528 0.56 -23.94 -5.20
N SER A 529 0.70 -22.65 -4.90
CA SER A 529 1.98 -21.92 -4.88
C SER A 529 2.85 -22.26 -3.66
N PHE A 530 2.27 -22.74 -2.57
CA PHE A 530 3.00 -23.07 -1.34
C PHE A 530 3.69 -24.44 -1.48
N LYS A 531 5.02 -24.46 -1.54
CA LYS A 531 5.87 -25.67 -1.54
C LYS A 531 6.73 -25.87 -0.30
N GLY A 532 6.82 -24.83 0.51
CA GLY A 532 7.31 -24.84 1.89
C GLY A 532 7.09 -23.50 2.57
N LEU A 533 6.75 -22.45 1.78
CA LEU A 533 6.39 -21.11 2.25
C LEU A 533 5.57 -21.12 3.55
N HIS A 534 6.10 -20.49 4.60
CA HIS A 534 5.44 -20.41 5.90
C HIS A 534 4.22 -19.49 5.88
N MET A 535 4.36 -18.29 5.33
CA MET A 535 3.25 -17.33 5.28
C MET A 535 3.26 -16.44 4.04
N MET A 536 2.06 -16.08 3.61
CA MET A 536 1.82 -14.98 2.68
C MET A 536 1.07 -13.86 3.41
N LEU A 537 1.58 -12.64 3.30
CA LEU A 537 1.03 -11.45 3.95
C LEU A 537 0.65 -10.40 2.89
N GLY A 538 -0.42 -9.64 3.14
CA GLY A 538 -0.88 -8.64 2.19
C GLY A 538 -2.21 -8.01 2.56
N TYR A 539 -2.94 -7.52 1.56
CA TYR A 539 -4.23 -6.87 1.76
C TYR A 539 -5.41 -7.70 1.27
N HIS A 540 -6.48 -7.70 2.07
CA HIS A 540 -7.77 -8.28 1.73
C HIS A 540 -8.57 -7.40 0.76
N ASN A 541 -8.38 -6.08 0.83
CA ASN A 541 -9.08 -5.10 0.01
C ASN A 541 -8.10 -4.05 -0.56
N ILE A 542 -8.64 -2.93 -1.05
CA ILE A 542 -7.88 -1.83 -1.65
C ILE A 542 -7.05 -1.13 -0.57
N SER A 543 -5.74 -1.02 -0.80
CA SER A 543 -4.78 -0.31 0.06
C SER A 543 -4.45 1.09 -0.48
N GLU A 544 -3.81 1.90 0.34
CA GLU A 544 -3.27 3.21 -0.01
C GLU A 544 -1.82 3.08 -0.50
N ASP A 545 -1.39 3.99 -1.37
CA ASP A 545 0.02 4.13 -1.74
C ASP A 545 0.76 4.84 -0.61
N THR A 546 1.84 4.23 -0.11
CA THR A 546 2.60 4.72 1.05
C THR A 546 4.09 4.51 0.79
N SER A 547 4.95 5.32 1.40
CA SER A 547 6.41 5.26 1.18
C SER A 547 7.18 4.63 2.34
N ASN A 548 6.54 4.28 3.44
CA ASN A 548 7.20 3.91 4.70
C ASN A 548 6.63 2.67 5.38
N GLU A 549 5.68 1.98 4.74
CA GLU A 549 5.11 0.73 5.26
C GLU A 549 6.17 -0.38 5.33
N GLY A 550 6.97 -0.49 4.28
CA GLY A 550 8.09 -1.42 4.21
C GLY A 550 9.13 -1.15 5.29
N GLU A 551 9.53 0.11 5.49
CA GLU A 551 10.46 0.48 6.58
C GLU A 551 9.93 0.09 7.95
N LYS A 552 8.65 0.37 8.23
CA LYS A 552 8.01 0.04 9.51
C LYS A 552 7.91 -1.47 9.71
N PHE A 553 7.52 -2.20 8.66
CA PHE A 553 7.45 -3.65 8.70
C PHE A 553 8.81 -4.26 9.02
N ALA A 554 9.86 -3.85 8.29
CA ALA A 554 11.23 -4.27 8.55
C ALA A 554 11.69 -3.88 9.97
N ASP A 555 11.43 -2.65 10.43
CA ASP A 555 11.81 -2.21 11.76
C ASP A 555 11.17 -3.08 12.85
N TYR A 556 9.86 -3.34 12.73
CA TYR A 556 9.12 -4.11 13.71
C TYR A 556 9.59 -5.56 13.83
N MET A 557 9.97 -6.19 12.72
CA MET A 557 10.59 -7.52 12.73
C MET A 557 11.99 -7.50 13.34
N LEU A 558 12.78 -6.47 13.04
CA LEU A 558 14.21 -6.43 13.34
C LEU A 558 14.57 -5.82 14.70
N ARG A 559 13.60 -5.23 15.41
CA ARG A 559 13.81 -4.65 16.75
C ARG A 559 14.62 -5.55 17.66
N GLN A 560 15.57 -4.94 18.37
CA GLN A 560 16.36 -5.61 19.39
C GLN A 560 16.44 -4.75 20.63
N LYS A 561 16.46 -5.40 21.78
CA LYS A 561 16.83 -4.76 23.04
C LYS A 561 18.35 -4.59 23.10
N ILE A 562 18.81 -3.37 23.29
CA ILE A 562 20.20 -3.04 23.64
C ILE A 562 20.31 -3.11 25.16
N LEU A 563 21.01 -4.13 25.67
CA LEU A 563 20.94 -4.53 27.09
C LEU A 563 19.51 -4.94 27.49
N TRP A 564 19.32 -5.62 28.62
CA TRP A 564 18.02 -6.18 29.03
C TRP A 564 16.91 -5.13 29.34
N VAL A 565 17.14 -3.83 29.08
CA VAL A 565 16.23 -2.73 29.45
C VAL A 565 16.01 -1.64 28.39
N PHE A 566 16.84 -1.52 27.33
CA PHE A 566 16.66 -0.44 26.35
C PHE A 566 16.20 -1.00 25.00
N GLY A 567 15.12 -0.46 24.45
CA GLY A 567 14.57 -0.90 23.17
C GLY A 567 13.35 -1.82 23.30
N ASN A 568 12.77 -2.18 22.16
CA ASN A 568 11.60 -3.04 22.05
C ASN A 568 12.02 -4.45 21.60
N ASP A 569 11.24 -5.46 21.97
CA ASP A 569 11.43 -6.81 21.43
C ASP A 569 11.07 -6.84 19.94
N ALA A 570 11.71 -7.75 19.21
CA ALA A 570 11.28 -8.13 17.87
C ALA A 570 9.83 -8.59 17.87
N MET A 571 9.09 -8.26 16.83
CA MET A 571 7.75 -8.78 16.59
C MET A 571 7.82 -10.04 15.73
N LYS A 572 6.84 -10.93 15.89
CA LYS A 572 6.62 -12.01 14.92
C LYS A 572 6.30 -11.40 13.55
N VAL A 573 6.59 -12.10 12.46
CA VAL A 573 6.41 -11.58 11.09
C VAL A 573 4.98 -11.06 10.88
N ARG A 574 3.95 -11.82 11.31
CA ARG A 574 2.56 -11.37 11.23
C ARG A 574 2.25 -10.13 12.08
N GLU A 575 2.85 -9.99 13.25
CA GLU A 575 2.61 -8.86 14.18
C GLU A 575 3.22 -7.59 13.61
N ALA A 576 4.45 -7.69 13.08
CA ALA A 576 5.12 -6.61 12.38
C ALA A 576 4.30 -6.12 11.17
N TRP A 577 3.77 -7.04 10.35
CA TRP A 577 2.94 -6.69 9.20
C TRP A 577 1.66 -5.94 9.62
N VAL A 578 0.93 -6.49 10.60
CA VAL A 578 -0.31 -5.88 11.09
C VAL A 578 -0.05 -4.51 11.71
N GLN A 579 1.02 -4.35 12.49
CA GLN A 579 1.37 -3.06 13.10
C GLN A 579 1.80 -2.04 12.04
N ALA A 580 2.56 -2.45 11.01
CA ALA A 580 2.92 -1.58 9.89
C ALA A 580 1.68 -1.10 9.12
N ALA A 581 0.79 -2.02 8.73
CA ALA A 581 -0.47 -1.69 8.06
C ALA A 581 -1.36 -0.77 8.93
N THR A 582 -1.46 -1.06 10.24
CA THR A 582 -2.22 -0.23 11.20
C THR A 582 -1.74 1.23 11.20
N ASP A 583 -0.44 1.41 11.07
CA ASP A 583 0.24 2.70 11.11
C ASP A 583 0.13 3.52 9.81
N THR A 584 0.02 2.85 8.66
CA THR A 584 0.17 3.48 7.34
C THR A 584 -1.13 3.57 6.55
N GLN A 585 -2.03 2.60 6.70
CA GLN A 585 -3.25 2.46 5.92
C GLN A 585 -4.46 3.01 6.67
N SER A 586 -5.51 3.57 6.08
CA SER A 586 -6.72 3.94 6.86
C SER A 586 -7.48 2.73 7.43
N ARG A 587 -8.36 2.95 8.42
CA ARG A 587 -9.15 1.86 9.04
C ARG A 587 -10.02 1.05 8.08
N LYS A 588 -10.31 1.62 6.90
CA LYS A 588 -11.12 0.98 5.87
C LYS A 588 -10.32 -0.08 5.10
N VAL A 589 -9.00 -0.03 5.20
CA VAL A 589 -8.10 -1.04 4.64
C VAL A 589 -8.04 -2.23 5.59
N GLN A 590 -8.17 -3.42 5.04
CA GLN A 590 -8.06 -4.68 5.77
C GLN A 590 -6.78 -5.39 5.38
N TRP A 591 -5.86 -5.52 6.33
CA TRP A 591 -4.72 -6.42 6.20
C TRP A 591 -5.21 -7.87 6.27
N ALA A 592 -4.42 -8.77 5.71
CA ALA A 592 -4.60 -10.21 5.85
C ALA A 592 -3.25 -10.92 5.84
N TYR A 593 -3.24 -12.13 6.37
CA TYR A 593 -2.15 -13.07 6.23
C TYR A 593 -2.69 -14.50 6.28
N MET A 594 -1.99 -15.42 5.63
CA MET A 594 -2.40 -16.81 5.53
C MET A 594 -1.21 -17.76 5.50
N GLY A 595 -1.48 -19.02 5.79
CA GLY A 595 -0.54 -20.11 5.66
C GLY A 595 -1.26 -21.44 5.81
N PHE A 596 -0.49 -22.51 5.95
CA PHE A 596 -1.03 -23.85 6.07
C PHE A 596 -0.80 -24.43 7.47
N TYR A 597 -1.62 -25.42 7.80
CA TYR A 597 -1.36 -26.30 8.93
C TYR A 597 -1.23 -27.74 8.46
N GLY A 598 -0.27 -28.43 9.07
CA GLY A 598 0.10 -29.80 8.73
C GLY A 598 -0.57 -30.84 9.62
N ASN A 599 -0.06 -32.06 9.53
CA ASN A 599 -0.37 -33.15 10.46
C ASN A 599 -0.26 -32.67 11.91
N ASN A 600 -1.16 -33.15 12.76
CA ASN A 600 -1.29 -32.72 14.16
C ASN A 600 -1.51 -31.21 14.33
N ASN A 601 -2.07 -30.53 13.33
CA ASN A 601 -2.29 -29.08 13.32
C ASN A 601 -1.02 -28.23 13.47
N ARG A 602 0.16 -28.76 13.09
CA ARG A 602 1.43 -27.99 13.10
C ARG A 602 1.26 -26.69 12.30
N THR A 603 1.81 -25.58 12.78
CA THR A 603 1.67 -24.25 12.14
C THR A 603 2.94 -23.41 12.23
N ASN A 604 3.16 -22.57 11.21
CA ASN A 604 4.22 -21.56 11.15
C ASN A 604 3.74 -20.14 11.54
N MET A 605 2.50 -20.00 12.02
CA MET A 605 1.87 -18.68 12.28
C MET A 605 2.63 -17.80 13.30
N ASN A 606 3.49 -18.40 14.13
CA ASN A 606 4.19 -17.70 15.22
C ASN A 606 5.67 -17.43 14.94
N ASP A 607 6.10 -17.55 13.69
CA ASP A 607 7.49 -17.30 13.33
C ASP A 607 7.93 -15.86 13.56
N TYR A 608 9.18 -15.75 14.02
CA TYR A 608 9.96 -14.53 13.92
C TYR A 608 10.78 -14.55 12.64
N PHE A 609 11.28 -13.38 12.22
CA PHE A 609 12.33 -13.33 11.22
C PHE A 609 13.60 -14.02 11.76
N HIS A 610 14.41 -14.62 10.89
CA HIS A 610 15.63 -15.33 11.29
C HIS A 610 16.54 -14.46 12.16
N GLY A 611 17.09 -15.07 13.23
CA GLY A 611 17.94 -14.38 14.20
C GLY A 611 17.21 -13.36 15.10
N ARG A 612 15.88 -13.31 15.07
CA ARG A 612 15.05 -12.42 15.92
C ARG A 612 14.12 -13.18 16.88
N GLY A 613 13.98 -14.49 16.72
CA GLY A 613 13.24 -15.38 17.62
C GLY A 613 13.17 -16.79 17.04
N SER A 614 12.20 -17.57 17.50
CA SER A 614 11.99 -18.93 16.98
C SER A 614 11.40 -18.92 15.57
N VAL A 615 11.90 -19.81 14.72
CA VAL A 615 11.32 -20.18 13.43
C VAL A 615 10.90 -21.64 13.51
N SER A 616 9.76 -21.97 12.94
CA SER A 616 9.24 -23.35 12.89
C SER A 616 9.78 -24.11 11.68
N SER A 617 9.55 -25.42 11.62
CA SER A 617 9.92 -26.21 10.44
C SER A 617 8.88 -26.11 9.34
N ASP A 618 9.31 -26.21 8.09
CA ASP A 618 8.48 -26.21 6.89
C ASP A 618 7.30 -27.17 6.98
N ILE A 619 6.18 -26.78 6.37
CA ILE A 619 5.03 -27.65 6.14
C ILE A 619 4.98 -27.99 4.66
N ASN A 620 5.61 -29.11 4.30
CA ASN A 620 5.58 -29.58 2.92
C ASN A 620 4.16 -30.03 2.50
N ALA A 621 3.95 -30.08 1.18
CA ALA A 621 2.64 -30.41 0.61
C ALA A 621 2.10 -31.79 1.03
N ALA A 622 2.96 -32.76 1.39
CA ALA A 622 2.52 -34.09 1.82
C ALA A 622 2.01 -34.12 3.28
N GLU A 623 2.45 -33.18 4.11
CA GLU A 623 2.04 -33.05 5.50
C GLU A 623 0.82 -32.15 5.68
N ARG A 624 0.47 -31.38 4.66
CA ARG A 624 -0.61 -30.39 4.66
C ARG A 624 -1.98 -31.01 4.97
N LYS A 625 -2.73 -30.37 5.88
CA LYS A 625 -4.10 -30.77 6.24
C LYS A 625 -5.14 -29.71 5.91
N GLY A 626 -4.77 -28.43 6.02
CA GLY A 626 -5.65 -27.34 5.70
C GLY A 626 -4.95 -26.00 5.71
N THR A 627 -5.75 -24.95 5.46
CA THR A 627 -5.31 -23.56 5.41
C THR A 627 -5.84 -22.79 6.61
N TRP A 628 -5.03 -21.89 7.15
CA TRP A 628 -5.51 -20.87 8.07
C TRP A 628 -5.40 -19.48 7.43
N TYR A 629 -6.34 -18.59 7.76
CA TYR A 629 -6.44 -17.25 7.21
C TYR A 629 -6.87 -16.27 8.30
N VAL A 630 -6.16 -15.14 8.40
CA VAL A 630 -6.52 -14.06 9.31
C VAL A 630 -6.66 -12.76 8.54
N ARG A 631 -7.67 -11.98 8.90
CA ARG A 631 -7.83 -10.60 8.43
C ARG A 631 -8.40 -9.72 9.53
N GLY A 632 -8.17 -8.42 9.44
CA GLY A 632 -8.76 -7.43 10.33
C GLY A 632 -8.58 -6.01 9.79
N PRO A 633 -9.25 -5.01 10.39
CA PRO A 633 -9.07 -3.61 9.98
C PRO A 633 -7.71 -3.06 10.43
N SER A 634 -7.17 -2.14 9.64
CA SER A 634 -5.89 -1.47 9.87
C SER A 634 -5.97 -0.39 10.94
#